data_AF-A0A5T1YV08-F1
#
_entry.id   AF-A0A5T1YV08-F1
#
_cell.length_a   1.000
_cell.length_b   1.000
_cell.length_c   1.000
_cell.angle_alpha   90.00
_cell.angle_beta   90.00
_cell.angle_gamma   90.00
#
_symmetry.space_group_name_H-M   'P 1'
#
loop_
_entity.id
_entity.type
_entity.pdbx_description
1 polymer ?
#
loop_
_entity_poly.entity_id
_entity_poly.type
_entity_poly.pdbx_seq_one_letter_code
_entity_poly.pdbx_strand_id
1 'polypeptide(L)'
;MLNPNSAIERVKNHLAYKLGQTVIEHRHNGGGYIALFKKLYKIKKQHKKEQKIYQQTIQVFPQLKYPSLETCPDYNEALRYKFHLSYILGEVLIKAYQNWYKGAGFKLKNNIKKANKEFQIFREILKEFKELNGKTLMAIKDNKQLFLKEFPRIKNILKTHQNYQPIMNNIFHNFNYFMQNFDLIEEWLLSDDFKEKYKKENHPYPSLLDPKKLNDENEKINYHNIPAELAWEMNLPLPDRYEFVGFFLHTNGEKAMERFLKEVGVVLIGAFGYEDGKRYISIFNFLISEACICNDLKFAIGILDVNCQKYDKFCFLLQNKPVLILLRDPIDSLKSFINVRHQKNGFNEIFKIDINNTDFDKINDRIVYVHESNGCFNPDTNQKFPSLESIKALSDANHWMLMYNIRRNKTIEFFRFNKIIYIDMMDIVGDKTLFTLEKLSKILNFSAPDKNNK
;
A
#
# COMPACT_ATOMS: atom_id res chain seq x y z
N MET A 1 15.97 35.01 21.45
CA MET A 1 14.74 34.19 21.40
C MET A 1 15.06 32.97 20.55
N LEU A 2 14.62 31.77 20.95
CA LEU A 2 14.71 30.58 20.09
C LEU A 2 13.77 30.79 18.91
N ASN A 3 14.18 30.35 17.72
CA ASN A 3 13.32 30.34 16.56
C ASN A 3 12.16 29.34 16.82
N PRO A 4 10.92 29.81 16.99
CA PRO A 4 9.78 28.94 17.30
C PRO A 4 9.48 27.95 16.16
N ASN A 5 9.92 28.29 14.95
CA ASN A 5 9.69 27.53 13.72
C ASN A 5 10.80 26.53 13.39
N SER A 6 11.85 26.42 14.23
CA SER A 6 12.90 25.40 14.09
C SER A 6 12.72 24.27 15.11
N ALA A 7 12.42 23.07 14.63
CA ALA A 7 12.43 21.86 15.44
C ALA A 7 13.85 21.52 15.93
N ILE A 8 14.90 21.78 15.16
CA ILE A 8 16.28 21.53 15.57
C ILE A 8 16.63 22.37 16.80
N GLU A 9 16.38 23.67 16.77
CA GLU A 9 16.63 24.56 17.92
C GLU A 9 15.82 24.13 19.13
N ARG A 10 14.57 23.73 18.93
CA ARG A 10 13.69 23.25 20.02
C ARG A 10 14.19 21.94 20.63
N VAL A 11 14.67 20.99 19.82
CA VAL A 11 15.29 19.74 20.30
C VAL A 11 16.60 20.02 21.03
N LYS A 12 17.45 20.93 20.53
CA LYS A 12 18.68 21.36 21.21
C LYS A 12 18.40 22.11 22.51
N ASN A 13 17.29 22.84 22.58
CA ASN A 13 16.84 23.54 23.79
C ASN A 13 16.21 22.60 24.83
N HIS A 14 15.93 21.34 24.48
CA HIS A 14 15.41 20.35 25.40
C HIS A 14 16.38 20.12 26.58
N LEU A 15 15.85 19.93 27.79
CA LEU A 15 16.66 19.75 28.99
C LEU A 15 17.70 18.63 28.85
N ALA A 16 17.30 17.49 28.27
CA ALA A 16 18.21 16.36 28.04
C ALA A 16 19.43 16.81 27.22
N TYR A 17 19.20 17.44 26.07
CA TYR A 17 20.28 17.90 25.20
C TYR A 17 21.21 18.87 25.92
N LYS A 18 20.67 19.89 26.61
CA LYS A 18 21.47 20.86 27.39
C LYS A 18 22.33 20.18 28.45
N LEU A 19 21.77 19.24 29.21
CA LEU A 19 22.49 18.53 30.27
C LEU A 19 23.61 17.66 29.71
N GLY A 20 23.33 16.85 28.69
CA GLY A 20 24.36 15.97 28.12
C GLY A 20 25.44 16.76 27.37
N GLN A 21 25.08 17.85 26.68
CA GLN A 21 26.04 18.75 26.06
C GLN A 21 27.02 19.32 27.09
N THR A 22 26.51 19.77 28.24
CA THR A 22 27.34 20.27 29.35
C THR A 22 28.29 19.20 29.89
N VAL A 23 27.85 17.94 29.97
CA VAL A 23 28.70 16.82 30.39
C VAL A 23 29.82 16.57 29.38
N ILE A 24 29.52 16.62 28.08
CA ILE A 24 30.52 16.44 27.02
C ILE A 24 31.55 17.57 27.06
N GLU A 25 31.12 18.83 27.11
CA GLU A 25 32.01 19.99 27.19
C GLU A 25 32.89 19.99 28.45
N HIS A 26 32.32 19.62 29.60
CA HIS A 26 33.09 19.54 30.85
C HIS A 26 34.12 18.40 30.83
N ARG A 27 33.89 17.34 30.04
CA ARG A 27 34.88 16.29 29.81
C ARG A 27 36.10 16.81 29.03
N HIS A 28 35.88 17.73 28.09
CA HIS A 28 36.95 18.34 27.30
C HIS A 28 37.71 19.44 28.05
N ASN A 29 37.00 20.25 28.86
CA ASN A 29 37.57 21.46 29.47
C ASN A 29 38.08 21.28 30.91
N GLY A 30 37.84 20.12 31.55
CA GLY A 30 38.25 19.86 32.93
C GLY A 30 37.46 20.67 33.98
N GLY A 31 37.76 20.47 35.27
CA GLY A 31 37.17 21.24 36.39
C GLY A 31 36.54 20.46 37.53
N GLY A 32 36.74 19.14 37.61
CA GLY A 32 36.28 18.30 38.72
C GLY A 32 34.75 18.08 38.76
N TYR A 33 34.29 17.10 39.54
CA TYR A 33 32.87 16.70 39.60
C TYR A 33 31.97 17.76 40.27
N ILE A 34 32.46 18.45 41.29
CA ILE A 34 31.67 19.45 42.04
C ILE A 34 31.25 20.61 41.14
N ALA A 35 32.15 21.09 40.28
CA ALA A 35 31.84 22.16 39.33
C ALA A 35 30.80 21.71 38.29
N LEU A 36 30.90 20.46 37.82
CA LEU A 36 29.91 19.87 36.91
C LEU A 36 28.52 19.82 37.54
N PHE A 37 28.40 19.31 38.77
CA PHE A 37 27.11 19.24 39.46
C PHE A 37 26.50 20.63 39.67
N LYS A 38 27.30 21.65 40.03
CA LYS A 38 26.84 23.05 40.14
C LYS A 38 26.31 23.57 38.80
N LYS A 39 27.02 23.33 37.69
CA LYS A 39 26.57 23.73 36.34
C LYS A 39 25.27 23.05 35.94
N LEU A 40 25.17 21.73 36.10
CA LEU A 40 23.97 20.96 35.75
C LEU A 40 22.75 21.42 36.57
N TYR A 41 22.93 21.68 37.87
CA TYR A 41 21.87 22.24 38.71
C TYR A 41 21.41 23.62 38.23
N LYS A 42 22.35 24.52 37.90
CA LYS A 42 22.03 25.86 37.37
C LYS A 42 21.23 25.77 36.07
N ILE A 43 21.64 24.92 35.12
CA ILE A 43 20.93 24.71 33.85
C ILE A 43 19.51 24.21 34.09
N LYS A 44 19.34 23.22 34.96
CA LYS A 44 18.01 22.70 35.29
C LYS A 44 17.12 23.77 35.92
N LYS A 45 17.65 24.54 36.88
CA LYS A 45 16.92 25.64 37.54
C LYS A 45 16.49 26.69 36.53
N GLN A 46 17.40 27.09 35.64
CA GLN A 46 17.15 28.06 34.58
C GLN A 46 16.11 27.54 33.59
N HIS A 47 16.23 26.30 33.10
CA HIS A 47 15.27 25.71 32.17
C HIS A 47 13.86 25.62 32.77
N LYS A 48 13.73 25.28 34.06
CA LYS A 48 12.43 25.26 34.75
C LYS A 48 11.83 26.67 34.88
N LYS A 49 12.66 27.70 35.08
CA LYS A 49 12.23 29.10 35.10
C LYS A 49 11.74 29.54 33.71
N GLU A 50 12.51 29.25 32.66
CA GLU A 50 12.14 29.52 31.26
C GLU A 50 10.82 28.86 30.87
N GLN A 51 10.62 27.58 31.24
CA GLN A 51 9.37 26.87 30.98
C GLN A 51 8.17 27.51 31.68
N LYS A 52 8.32 27.91 32.95
CA LYS A 52 7.23 28.58 33.69
C LYS A 52 6.88 29.94 33.09
N ILE A 53 7.88 30.74 32.73
CA ILE A 53 7.68 32.02 32.07
C ILE A 53 6.92 31.80 30.76
N TYR A 54 7.37 30.86 29.92
CA TYR A 54 6.71 30.54 28.66
C TYR A 54 5.26 30.10 28.87
N GLN A 55 4.98 29.23 29.85
CA GLN A 55 3.61 28.81 30.18
C GLN A 55 2.70 29.98 30.59
N GLN A 56 3.21 30.93 31.38
CA GLN A 56 2.47 32.13 31.75
C GLN A 56 2.28 33.07 30.55
N THR A 57 3.31 33.22 29.71
CA THR A 57 3.25 34.05 28.51
C THR A 57 2.21 33.53 27.51
N ILE A 58 2.11 32.22 27.27
CA ILE A 58 1.11 31.66 26.34
C ILE A 58 -0.32 31.68 26.91
N GLN A 59 -0.48 31.77 28.24
CA GLN A 59 -1.80 31.97 28.87
C GLN A 59 -2.31 33.39 28.61
N VAL A 60 -1.43 34.39 28.64
CA VAL A 60 -1.77 35.79 28.36
C VAL A 60 -1.83 36.06 26.85
N PHE A 61 -0.95 35.43 26.08
CA PHE A 61 -0.80 35.62 24.64
C PHE A 61 -0.82 34.26 23.90
N PRO A 62 -2.01 33.68 23.67
CA PRO A 62 -2.14 32.38 22.99
C PRO A 62 -1.46 32.32 21.62
N GLN A 63 -1.36 33.45 20.91
CA GLN A 63 -0.69 33.58 19.61
C GLN A 63 0.83 33.32 19.65
N LEU A 64 1.46 33.36 20.83
CA LEU A 64 2.88 33.05 21.01
C LEU A 64 3.15 31.55 21.21
N LYS A 65 2.09 30.73 21.24
CA LYS A 65 2.23 29.28 21.37
C LYS A 65 2.97 28.72 20.16
N TYR A 66 4.06 28.00 20.44
CA TYR A 66 4.83 27.35 19.39
C TYR A 66 3.99 26.34 18.62
N PRO A 67 4.19 26.24 17.29
CA PRO A 67 3.54 25.21 16.50
C PRO A 67 3.98 23.82 16.96
N SER A 68 3.29 22.78 16.51
CA SER A 68 3.73 21.41 16.76
C SER A 68 5.15 21.20 16.21
N LEU A 69 5.93 20.28 16.79
CA LEU A 69 7.27 20.01 16.26
C LEU A 69 7.21 19.44 14.83
N GLU A 70 6.16 18.66 14.54
CA GLU A 70 5.94 17.97 13.27
C GLU A 70 5.67 18.93 12.11
N THR A 71 5.08 20.10 12.40
CA THR A 71 4.82 21.15 11.41
C THR A 71 6.05 22.00 11.05
N CYS A 72 7.18 21.83 11.75
CA CYS A 72 8.40 22.57 11.44
C CYS A 72 9.10 21.98 10.20
N PRO A 73 9.61 22.81 9.25
CA PRO A 73 10.26 22.32 8.04
C PRO A 73 11.48 21.42 8.28
N ASP A 74 12.18 21.65 9.39
CA ASP A 74 13.39 20.92 9.82
C ASP A 74 13.09 19.75 10.78
N TYR A 75 11.82 19.32 10.91
CA TYR A 75 11.41 18.26 11.84
C TYR A 75 12.14 16.93 11.62
N ASN A 76 12.22 16.48 10.37
CA ASN A 76 12.88 15.22 10.02
C ASN A 76 14.36 15.21 10.42
N GLU A 77 15.06 16.33 10.24
CA GLU A 77 16.44 16.49 10.68
C GLU A 77 16.55 16.59 12.21
N ALA A 78 15.59 17.25 12.86
CA ALA A 78 15.55 17.36 14.32
C ALA A 78 15.43 16.00 15.02
N LEU A 79 14.82 14.99 14.38
CA LEU A 79 14.74 13.63 14.92
C LEU A 79 16.11 12.97 15.07
N ARG A 80 17.07 13.26 14.19
CA ARG A 80 18.45 12.74 14.30
C ARG A 80 19.13 13.21 15.59
N TYR A 81 18.82 14.41 16.06
CA TYR A 81 19.36 14.94 17.31
C TYR A 81 18.87 14.20 18.56
N LYS A 82 17.74 13.47 18.50
CA LYS A 82 17.31 12.57 19.59
C LYS A 82 18.22 11.36 19.76
N PHE A 83 18.98 11.00 18.72
CA PHE A 83 19.98 9.93 18.74
C PHE A 83 21.41 10.47 18.96
N HIS A 84 21.57 11.79 19.11
CA HIS A 84 22.87 12.39 19.41
C HIS A 84 23.32 12.05 20.84
N LEU A 85 24.64 11.92 21.04
CA LEU A 85 25.22 11.57 22.34
C LEU A 85 24.76 12.51 23.46
N SER A 86 24.69 13.82 23.19
CA SER A 86 24.19 14.83 24.14
C SER A 86 22.77 14.53 24.61
N TYR A 87 21.89 14.08 23.71
CA TYR A 87 20.50 13.79 24.08
C TYR A 87 20.42 12.51 24.94
N ILE A 88 21.08 11.43 24.50
CA ILE A 88 21.08 10.12 25.19
C ILE A 88 21.70 10.25 26.60
N LEU A 89 22.83 10.94 26.74
CA LEU A 89 23.45 11.21 28.06
C LEU A 89 22.52 12.05 28.94
N GLY A 90 21.89 13.07 28.36
CA GLY A 90 20.88 13.89 29.02
C GLY A 90 19.75 13.09 29.64
N GLU A 91 19.18 12.15 28.89
CA GLU A 91 18.12 11.27 29.37
C GLU A 91 18.60 10.40 30.54
N VAL A 92 19.82 9.87 30.47
CA VAL A 92 20.42 9.11 31.58
C VAL A 92 20.57 9.96 32.83
N LEU A 93 21.02 11.22 32.70
CA LEU A 93 21.18 12.14 33.82
C LEU A 93 19.83 12.50 34.45
N ILE A 94 18.81 12.76 33.64
CA ILE A 94 17.46 13.06 34.10
C ILE A 94 16.90 11.86 34.89
N LYS A 95 17.00 10.65 34.33
CA LYS A 95 16.54 9.41 34.99
C LYS A 95 17.29 9.11 36.28
N ALA A 96 18.62 9.33 36.30
CA ALA A 96 19.44 9.12 37.48
C ALA A 96 19.09 10.13 38.59
N TYR A 97 18.83 11.39 38.25
CA TYR A 97 18.39 12.40 39.19
C TYR A 97 17.00 12.08 39.76
N GLN A 98 16.04 11.70 38.91
CA GLN A 98 14.69 11.36 39.34
C GLN A 98 14.65 10.16 40.29
N ASN A 99 15.58 9.22 40.14
CA ASN A 99 15.66 8.02 40.98
C ASN A 99 16.85 8.06 41.96
N TRP A 100 17.34 9.26 42.28
CA TRP A 100 18.51 9.42 43.14
C TRP A 100 18.32 8.72 44.50
N TYR A 101 17.14 8.89 45.11
CA TYR A 101 16.76 8.26 46.38
C TYR A 101 16.68 6.72 46.33
N LYS A 102 16.61 6.12 45.13
CA LYS A 102 16.65 4.66 44.92
C LYS A 102 18.08 4.14 44.66
N GLY A 103 19.10 4.95 44.94
CA GLY A 103 20.50 4.61 44.70
C GLY A 103 20.93 4.67 43.23
N ALA A 104 20.16 5.33 42.34
CA ALA A 104 20.51 5.42 40.92
C ALA A 104 21.85 6.15 40.66
N GLY A 105 22.30 7.00 41.60
CA GLY A 105 23.62 7.64 41.56
C GLY A 105 24.78 6.64 41.50
N PHE A 106 24.69 5.52 42.23
CA PHE A 106 25.72 4.47 42.22
C PHE A 106 25.81 3.75 40.87
N LYS A 107 24.69 3.68 40.13
CA LYS A 107 24.61 3.05 38.79
C LYS A 107 24.94 4.01 37.65
N LEU A 108 25.16 5.30 37.94
CA LEU A 108 25.33 6.34 36.91
C LEU A 108 26.51 6.07 35.97
N LYS A 109 27.67 5.66 36.51
CA LYS A 109 28.85 5.32 35.70
C LYS A 109 28.55 4.20 34.69
N ASN A 110 27.86 3.16 35.13
CA ASN A 110 27.47 2.03 34.28
C ASN A 110 26.42 2.44 33.24
N ASN A 111 25.44 3.27 33.63
CA ASN A 111 24.43 3.80 32.71
C ASN A 111 25.04 4.71 31.64
N ILE A 112 26.03 5.54 31.98
CA ILE A 112 26.80 6.34 31.01
C ILE A 112 27.58 5.43 30.05
N LYS A 113 28.23 4.36 30.56
CA LYS A 113 28.91 3.38 29.71
C LYS A 113 27.93 2.70 28.74
N LYS A 114 26.73 2.36 29.20
CA LYS A 114 25.65 1.81 28.36
C LYS A 114 25.20 2.83 27.29
N ALA A 115 24.91 4.07 27.67
CA ALA A 115 24.54 5.13 26.74
C ALA A 115 25.59 5.38 25.65
N ASN A 116 26.87 5.32 25.99
CA ASN A 116 27.94 5.42 24.99
C ASN A 116 27.90 4.26 23.99
N LYS A 117 27.64 3.02 24.43
CA LYS A 117 27.47 1.87 23.53
C LYS A 117 26.23 2.03 22.64
N GLU A 118 25.09 2.43 23.22
CA GLU A 118 23.86 2.71 22.47
C GLU A 118 24.10 3.78 21.39
N PHE A 119 24.81 4.85 21.73
CA PHE A 119 25.17 5.90 20.79
C PHE A 119 26.04 5.38 19.64
N GLN A 120 27.01 4.48 19.88
CA GLN A 120 27.81 3.94 18.78
C GLN A 120 26.95 3.16 17.78
N ILE A 121 26.00 2.35 18.27
CA ILE A 121 25.04 1.63 17.43
C ILE A 121 24.22 2.59 16.57
N PHE A 122 23.65 3.64 17.17
CA PHE A 122 22.87 4.64 16.42
C PHE A 122 23.73 5.43 15.44
N ARG A 123 24.96 5.80 15.83
CA ARG A 123 25.90 6.49 14.95
C ARG A 123 26.26 5.63 13.74
N GLU A 124 26.44 4.35 13.94
CA GLU A 124 26.79 3.38 12.91
C GLU A 124 25.65 3.22 11.89
N ILE A 125 24.43 2.91 12.34
CA ILE A 125 23.26 2.76 11.44
C ILE A 125 22.98 4.06 10.66
N LEU A 126 23.03 5.23 11.31
CA LEU A 126 22.76 6.51 10.66
C LEU A 126 23.85 6.91 9.65
N LYS A 127 25.08 6.43 9.85
CA LYS A 127 26.19 6.65 8.92
C LYS A 127 26.09 5.73 7.71
N GLU A 128 25.76 4.45 7.93
CA GLU A 128 25.65 3.44 6.86
C GLU A 128 24.38 3.68 6.01
N PHE A 129 23.24 3.99 6.63
CA PHE A 129 21.95 4.11 5.94
C PHE A 129 21.43 5.55 5.97
N LYS A 130 21.92 6.37 5.03
CA LYS A 130 21.54 7.80 4.94
C LYS A 130 20.07 8.03 4.58
N GLU A 131 19.42 7.03 3.97
CA GLU A 131 18.03 7.01 3.51
C GLU A 131 17.00 6.90 4.65
N LEU A 132 17.45 6.68 5.90
CA LEU A 132 16.59 6.65 7.07
C LEU A 132 15.85 7.99 7.22
N ASN A 133 14.54 7.94 7.01
CA ASN A 133 13.64 9.08 7.09
C ASN A 133 13.06 9.27 8.51
N GLY A 134 12.30 10.35 8.71
CA GLY A 134 11.71 10.67 10.02
C GLY A 134 10.78 9.58 10.58
N LYS A 135 9.97 8.92 9.74
CA LYS A 135 9.08 7.83 10.14
C LYS A 135 9.88 6.65 10.68
N THR A 136 10.95 6.25 9.99
CA THR A 136 11.83 5.16 10.42
C THR A 136 12.58 5.52 11.71
N LEU A 137 13.05 6.76 11.85
CA LEU A 137 13.70 7.22 13.09
C LEU A 137 12.74 7.18 14.28
N MET A 138 11.48 7.56 14.11
CA MET A 138 10.47 7.41 15.16
C MET A 138 10.24 5.94 15.49
N ALA A 139 10.12 5.06 14.49
CA ALA A 139 9.97 3.63 14.70
C ALA A 139 11.15 3.00 15.47
N ILE A 140 12.39 3.38 15.15
CA ILE A 140 13.60 2.96 15.89
C ILE A 140 13.53 3.44 17.34
N LYS A 141 13.09 4.67 17.58
CA LYS A 141 12.95 5.22 18.93
C LYS A 141 11.92 4.44 19.74
N ASP A 142 10.78 4.12 19.15
CA ASP A 142 9.67 3.42 19.81
C ASP A 142 10.04 1.95 20.11
N ASN A 143 10.81 1.32 19.22
CA ASN A 143 11.32 -0.05 19.37
C ASN A 143 12.75 -0.11 19.92
N LYS A 144 13.23 0.94 20.60
CA LYS A 144 14.65 1.12 20.97
C LYS A 144 15.28 -0.11 21.65
N GLN A 145 14.59 -0.74 22.60
CA GLN A 145 15.15 -1.88 23.33
C GLN A 145 15.36 -3.10 22.44
N LEU A 146 14.35 -3.44 21.63
CA LEU A 146 14.41 -4.54 20.68
C LEU A 146 15.44 -4.26 19.58
N PHE A 147 15.45 -3.05 19.04
CA PHE A 147 16.43 -2.61 18.03
C PHE A 147 17.87 -2.78 18.53
N LEU A 148 18.17 -2.36 19.75
CA LEU A 148 19.52 -2.49 20.32
C LEU A 148 19.90 -3.96 20.59
N LYS A 149 18.93 -4.80 20.95
CA LYS A 149 19.13 -6.25 21.18
C LYS A 149 19.44 -6.98 19.87
N GLU A 150 18.66 -6.70 18.83
CA GLU A 150 18.72 -7.39 17.54
C GLU A 150 19.61 -6.67 16.51
N PHE A 151 20.32 -5.60 16.90
CA PHE A 151 21.09 -4.76 15.97
C PHE A 151 22.04 -5.53 15.04
N PRO A 152 22.83 -6.53 15.49
CA PRO A 152 23.71 -7.29 14.59
C PRO A 152 22.93 -8.02 13.48
N ARG A 153 21.78 -8.60 13.82
CA ARG A 153 20.88 -9.31 12.91
C ARG A 153 20.21 -8.35 11.93
N ILE A 154 19.67 -7.24 12.42
CA ILE A 154 19.10 -6.16 11.60
C ILE A 154 20.16 -5.65 10.62
N LYS A 155 21.37 -5.38 11.10
CA LYS A 155 22.49 -4.91 10.28
C LYS A 155 22.83 -5.91 9.18
N ASN A 156 22.82 -7.21 9.49
CA ASN A 156 23.05 -8.27 8.51
C ASN A 156 22.00 -8.23 7.38
N ILE A 157 20.71 -8.11 7.71
CA ILE A 157 19.64 -7.98 6.72
C ILE A 157 19.84 -6.74 5.85
N LEU A 158 20.03 -5.57 6.46
CA LEU A 158 20.16 -4.33 5.70
C LEU A 158 21.38 -4.34 4.78
N LYS A 159 22.48 -5.00 5.17
CA LYS A 159 23.66 -5.19 4.31
C LYS A 159 23.42 -6.20 3.19
N THR A 160 22.77 -7.32 3.50
CA THR A 160 22.45 -8.37 2.52
C THR A 160 21.54 -7.86 1.40
N HIS A 161 20.71 -6.85 1.69
CA HIS A 161 19.76 -6.27 0.76
C HIS A 161 20.09 -4.83 0.32
N GLN A 162 21.26 -4.30 0.68
CA GLN A 162 21.63 -2.89 0.40
C GLN A 162 21.55 -2.49 -1.08
N ASN A 163 21.79 -3.45 -1.99
CA ASN A 163 21.76 -3.23 -3.43
C ASN A 163 20.37 -3.46 -4.05
N TYR A 164 19.38 -3.86 -3.25
CA TYR A 164 18.02 -4.11 -3.69
C TYR A 164 17.07 -3.07 -3.07
N GLN A 165 17.07 -1.88 -3.66
CA GLN A 165 16.37 -0.70 -3.16
C GLN A 165 14.86 -0.91 -2.89
N PRO A 166 14.10 -1.66 -3.71
CA PRO A 166 12.69 -1.94 -3.43
C PRO A 166 12.42 -2.55 -2.05
N ILE A 167 13.20 -3.55 -1.62
CA ILE A 167 13.00 -4.16 -0.30
C ILE A 167 13.51 -3.25 0.83
N MET A 168 14.59 -2.49 0.61
CA MET A 168 15.10 -1.51 1.58
C MET A 168 14.03 -0.45 1.89
N ASN A 169 13.41 0.09 0.84
CA ASN A 169 12.30 1.03 0.97
C ASN A 169 11.10 0.43 1.70
N ASN A 170 10.75 -0.83 1.40
CA ASN A 170 9.67 -1.55 2.07
C ASN A 170 9.96 -1.71 3.59
N ILE A 171 11.17 -2.16 3.95
CA ILE A 171 11.61 -2.30 5.36
C ILE A 171 11.53 -0.95 6.10
N PHE A 172 12.06 0.12 5.52
CA PHE A 172 12.09 1.43 6.19
C PHE A 172 10.71 2.08 6.31
N HIS A 173 9.84 1.89 5.30
CA HIS A 173 8.47 2.40 5.33
C HIS A 173 7.62 1.69 6.41
N ASN A 174 7.85 0.38 6.58
CA ASN A 174 7.11 -0.51 7.48
C ASN A 174 7.92 -0.90 8.72
N PHE A 175 8.86 -0.06 9.15
CA PHE A 175 9.88 -0.44 10.15
C PHE A 175 9.31 -0.86 11.51
N ASN A 176 8.19 -0.26 11.95
CA ASN A 176 7.52 -0.68 13.18
C ASN A 176 7.04 -2.15 13.07
N TYR A 177 6.40 -2.50 11.96
CA TYR A 177 5.95 -3.87 11.72
C TYR A 177 7.13 -4.82 11.55
N PHE A 178 8.19 -4.39 10.85
CA PHE A 178 9.45 -5.12 10.72
C PHE A 178 10.05 -5.48 12.09
N MET A 179 10.08 -4.53 13.02
CA MET A 179 10.59 -4.78 14.37
C MET A 179 9.70 -5.74 15.17
N GLN A 180 8.38 -5.60 15.08
CA GLN A 180 7.44 -6.45 15.82
C GLN A 180 7.47 -7.91 15.37
N ASN A 181 7.74 -8.15 14.09
CA ASN A 181 7.73 -9.49 13.47
C ASN A 181 9.12 -9.88 12.95
N PHE A 182 10.17 -9.41 13.62
CA PHE A 182 11.54 -9.45 13.12
C PHE A 182 12.01 -10.87 12.78
N ASP A 183 11.79 -11.86 13.65
CA ASP A 183 12.29 -13.21 13.43
C ASP A 183 11.70 -13.85 12.16
N LEU A 184 10.39 -13.69 11.92
CA LEU A 184 9.69 -14.19 10.74
C LEU A 184 10.17 -13.51 9.45
N ILE A 185 10.37 -12.18 9.52
CA ILE A 185 10.83 -11.41 8.36
C ILE A 185 12.30 -11.70 8.07
N GLU A 186 13.14 -11.88 9.09
CA GLU A 186 14.54 -12.26 8.92
C GLU A 186 14.65 -13.62 8.21
N GLU A 187 13.91 -14.63 8.67
CA GLU A 187 13.84 -15.96 8.05
C GLU A 187 13.46 -15.85 6.58
N TRP A 188 12.40 -15.09 6.28
CA TRP A 188 11.93 -14.91 4.90
C TRP A 188 12.96 -14.21 4.01
N LEU A 189 13.50 -13.07 4.44
CA LEU A 189 14.40 -12.26 3.61
C LEU A 189 15.75 -12.95 3.34
N LEU A 190 16.18 -13.85 4.23
CA LEU A 190 17.40 -14.65 4.04
C LEU A 190 17.17 -15.96 3.28
N SER A 191 15.92 -16.32 2.98
CA SER A 191 15.60 -17.57 2.29
C SER A 191 15.99 -17.58 0.80
N ASP A 192 16.25 -18.77 0.28
CA ASP A 192 16.45 -18.98 -1.15
C ASP A 192 15.16 -18.71 -1.95
N ASP A 193 13.99 -18.99 -1.36
CA ASP A 193 12.68 -18.71 -1.95
C ASP A 193 12.50 -17.20 -2.22
N PHE A 194 12.88 -16.32 -1.28
CA PHE A 194 12.86 -14.87 -1.52
C PHE A 194 13.81 -14.46 -2.65
N LYS A 195 15.02 -15.06 -2.69
CA LYS A 195 16.02 -14.74 -3.70
C LYS A 195 15.55 -15.13 -5.09
N GLU A 196 15.04 -16.35 -5.28
CA GLU A 196 14.54 -16.82 -6.56
C GLU A 196 13.30 -16.04 -7.01
N LYS A 197 12.37 -15.75 -6.09
CA LYS A 197 11.13 -15.05 -6.42
C LYS A 197 11.32 -13.56 -6.72
N TYR A 198 12.19 -12.87 -5.97
CA TYR A 198 12.26 -11.41 -6.01
C TYR A 198 13.61 -10.84 -6.46
N LYS A 199 14.74 -11.41 -6.01
CA LYS A 199 16.07 -10.84 -6.35
C LYS A 199 16.49 -11.17 -7.78
N LYS A 200 16.26 -12.40 -8.24
CA LYS A 200 16.74 -12.90 -9.54
C LYS A 200 16.31 -12.02 -10.72
N GLU A 201 15.05 -11.62 -10.74
CA GLU A 201 14.44 -10.79 -11.79
C GLU A 201 14.37 -9.31 -11.42
N ASN A 202 15.03 -8.89 -10.33
CA ASN A 202 14.97 -7.52 -9.79
C ASN A 202 13.52 -7.00 -9.66
N HIS A 203 12.67 -7.77 -8.99
CA HIS A 203 11.24 -7.50 -8.91
C HIS A 203 10.98 -6.12 -8.25
N PRO A 204 10.09 -5.26 -8.79
CA PRO A 204 9.93 -3.89 -8.27
C PRO A 204 9.17 -3.80 -6.94
N TYR A 205 8.42 -4.85 -6.57
CA TYR A 205 7.57 -4.88 -5.36
C TYR A 205 7.78 -6.15 -4.54
N PRO A 206 8.95 -6.36 -3.91
CA PRO A 206 9.20 -7.54 -3.07
C PRO A 206 8.35 -7.50 -1.81
N SER A 207 7.74 -8.64 -1.48
CA SER A 207 6.94 -8.84 -0.26
C SER A 207 7.83 -8.88 0.98
N LEU A 208 7.38 -8.23 2.06
CA LEU A 208 8.08 -8.24 3.35
C LEU A 208 7.90 -9.56 4.12
N LEU A 209 6.86 -10.33 3.80
CA LEU A 209 6.54 -11.63 4.42
C LEU A 209 6.46 -12.72 3.35
N ASP A 210 6.62 -13.98 3.77
CA ASP A 210 6.47 -15.14 2.91
C ASP A 210 5.02 -15.31 2.45
N PRO A 211 4.71 -15.14 1.15
CA PRO A 211 3.36 -15.31 0.64
C PRO A 211 2.79 -16.72 0.81
N LYS A 212 3.64 -17.77 0.85
CA LYS A 212 3.17 -19.14 1.02
C LYS A 212 2.60 -19.33 2.42
N LYS A 213 3.37 -18.96 3.46
CA LYS A 213 2.93 -19.02 4.85
C LYS A 213 1.70 -18.15 5.11
N LEU A 214 1.60 -16.99 4.47
CA LEU A 214 0.44 -16.10 4.65
C LEU A 214 -0.92 -16.71 4.24
N ASN A 215 -0.91 -17.71 3.35
CA ASN A 215 -2.13 -18.43 2.95
C ASN A 215 -2.54 -19.54 3.93
N ASP A 216 -1.67 -19.93 4.87
CA ASP A 216 -2.00 -20.92 5.89
C ASP A 216 -2.67 -20.23 7.09
N GLU A 217 -3.94 -20.55 7.34
CA GLU A 217 -4.70 -19.98 8.46
C GLU A 217 -4.17 -20.42 9.83
N ASN A 218 -3.37 -21.50 9.90
CA ASN A 218 -2.75 -21.98 11.13
C ASN A 218 -1.50 -21.17 11.51
N GLU A 219 -0.95 -20.40 10.58
CA GLU A 219 0.19 -19.53 10.85
C GLU A 219 -0.21 -18.38 11.76
N LYS A 220 0.70 -18.01 12.67
CA LYS A 220 0.47 -16.89 13.61
C LYS A 220 0.17 -15.58 12.89
N ILE A 221 0.76 -15.38 11.72
CA ILE A 221 0.54 -14.22 10.85
C ILE A 221 0.09 -14.75 9.50
N ASN A 222 -1.10 -14.35 9.07
CA ASN A 222 -1.72 -14.79 7.83
C ASN A 222 -2.62 -13.69 7.26
N TYR A 223 -3.19 -13.89 6.07
CA TYR A 223 -3.99 -12.85 5.42
C TYR A 223 -5.23 -12.39 6.21
N HIS A 224 -5.77 -13.20 7.13
CA HIS A 224 -6.95 -12.83 7.92
C HIS A 224 -6.63 -11.88 9.08
N ASN A 225 -5.36 -11.79 9.50
CA ASN A 225 -4.93 -10.94 10.61
C ASN A 225 -4.09 -9.72 10.19
N ILE A 226 -3.88 -9.52 8.88
CA ILE A 226 -3.22 -8.33 8.33
C ILE A 226 -4.27 -7.44 7.65
N PRO A 227 -4.42 -6.16 8.06
CA PRO A 227 -5.26 -5.21 7.35
C PRO A 227 -4.82 -5.04 5.88
N ALA A 228 -5.78 -4.94 4.96
CA ALA A 228 -5.50 -4.85 3.53
C ALA A 228 -4.63 -3.64 3.14
N GLU A 229 -4.79 -2.51 3.82
CA GLU A 229 -3.96 -1.31 3.63
C GLU A 229 -2.50 -1.60 3.96
N LEU A 230 -2.26 -2.31 5.06
CA LEU A 230 -0.91 -2.69 5.48
C LEU A 230 -0.32 -3.75 4.55
N ALA A 231 -1.14 -4.70 4.08
CA ALA A 231 -0.73 -5.68 3.08
C ALA A 231 -0.27 -5.00 1.78
N TRP A 232 -1.00 -3.98 1.33
CA TRP A 232 -0.61 -3.14 0.20
C TRP A 232 0.70 -2.39 0.46
N GLU A 233 0.86 -1.75 1.63
CA GLU A 233 2.09 -1.03 2.01
C GLU A 233 3.31 -1.96 2.07
N MET A 234 3.13 -3.22 2.49
CA MET A 234 4.18 -4.23 2.61
C MET A 234 4.43 -5.02 1.31
N ASN A 235 3.77 -4.67 0.22
CA ASN A 235 3.83 -5.36 -1.07
C ASN A 235 3.48 -6.86 -0.98
N LEU A 236 2.52 -7.23 -0.13
CA LEU A 236 2.05 -8.61 -0.06
C LEU A 236 1.25 -8.91 -1.33
N PRO A 237 1.44 -10.06 -2.00
CA PRO A 237 0.56 -10.45 -3.09
C PRO A 237 -0.85 -10.74 -2.53
N LEU A 238 -1.87 -10.78 -3.39
CA LEU A 238 -3.23 -11.13 -2.98
C LEU A 238 -3.32 -12.56 -2.43
N PRO A 239 -4.28 -12.86 -1.54
CA PRO A 239 -4.55 -14.23 -1.11
C PRO A 239 -4.77 -15.19 -2.28
N ASP A 240 -4.26 -16.41 -2.16
CA ASP A 240 -4.31 -17.43 -3.21
C ASP A 240 -5.67 -18.17 -3.23
N ARG A 241 -6.74 -17.42 -3.52
CA ARG A 241 -8.14 -17.92 -3.53
C ARG A 241 -8.86 -17.65 -4.85
N TYR A 242 -8.10 -17.59 -5.94
CA TYR A 242 -8.64 -17.43 -7.29
C TYR A 242 -7.82 -18.27 -8.29
N GLU A 243 -8.48 -18.72 -9.35
CA GLU A 243 -7.91 -19.69 -10.29
C GLU A 243 -7.15 -19.00 -11.42
N PHE A 244 -7.64 -17.85 -11.90
CA PHE A 244 -7.04 -17.11 -13.01
C PHE A 244 -7.38 -15.62 -13.03
N VAL A 245 -6.67 -14.87 -13.86
CA VAL A 245 -6.92 -13.44 -14.13
C VAL A 245 -7.49 -13.30 -15.54
N GLY A 246 -8.63 -12.62 -15.67
CA GLY A 246 -9.30 -12.36 -16.93
C GLY A 246 -9.13 -10.91 -17.40
N PHE A 247 -8.62 -10.71 -18.60
CA PHE A 247 -8.62 -9.42 -19.29
C PHE A 247 -9.87 -9.33 -20.16
N PHE A 248 -10.96 -8.88 -19.54
CA PHE A 248 -12.28 -8.80 -20.18
C PHE A 248 -12.64 -7.35 -20.44
N LEU A 249 -12.27 -6.91 -21.62
CA LEU A 249 -12.44 -5.53 -22.01
C LEU A 249 -13.89 -5.16 -22.29
N HIS A 250 -14.24 -3.92 -21.95
CA HIS A 250 -15.44 -3.29 -22.48
C HIS A 250 -15.46 -3.40 -24.00
N THR A 251 -16.63 -3.74 -24.54
CA THR A 251 -16.88 -3.95 -25.98
C THR A 251 -16.22 -5.19 -26.60
N ASN A 252 -15.43 -5.98 -25.86
CA ASN A 252 -14.81 -7.22 -26.37
C ASN A 252 -15.61 -8.50 -26.07
N GLY A 253 -16.85 -8.41 -25.59
CA GLY A 253 -17.66 -9.56 -25.19
C GLY A 253 -17.55 -9.92 -23.70
N GLU A 254 -17.06 -8.99 -22.87
CA GLU A 254 -16.91 -9.17 -21.42
C GLU A 254 -18.19 -9.68 -20.75
N LYS A 255 -19.36 -9.07 -20.98
CA LYS A 255 -20.62 -9.54 -20.39
C LYS A 255 -21.04 -10.94 -20.80
N ALA A 256 -20.72 -11.36 -22.02
CA ALA A 256 -20.99 -12.73 -22.46
C ALA A 256 -20.07 -13.71 -21.72
N MET A 257 -18.77 -13.40 -21.67
CA MET A 257 -17.78 -14.21 -20.93
C MET A 257 -18.11 -14.29 -19.44
N GLU A 258 -18.43 -13.17 -18.79
CA GLU A 258 -18.86 -13.13 -17.38
C GLU A 258 -20.06 -14.05 -17.14
N ARG A 259 -21.06 -14.02 -18.04
CA ARG A 259 -22.21 -14.91 -17.95
C ARG A 259 -21.82 -16.37 -18.08
N PHE A 260 -21.01 -16.73 -19.08
CA PHE A 260 -20.58 -18.11 -19.27
C PHE A 260 -19.75 -18.64 -18.11
N LEU A 261 -18.85 -17.82 -17.56
CA LEU A 261 -18.08 -18.15 -16.35
C LEU A 261 -19.02 -18.44 -15.17
N LYS A 262 -20.06 -17.64 -14.98
CA LYS A 262 -21.06 -17.87 -13.94
C LYS A 262 -21.79 -19.20 -14.11
N GLU A 263 -22.18 -19.56 -15.33
CA GLU A 263 -22.85 -20.85 -15.63
C GLU A 263 -21.96 -22.06 -15.33
N VAL A 264 -20.64 -21.92 -15.43
CA VAL A 264 -19.66 -22.97 -15.09
C VAL A 264 -19.12 -22.86 -13.65
N GLY A 265 -19.80 -22.10 -12.79
CA GLY A 265 -19.47 -22.00 -11.35
C GLY A 265 -18.27 -21.10 -11.03
N VAL A 266 -17.90 -20.19 -11.94
CA VAL A 266 -16.83 -19.20 -11.73
C VAL A 266 -17.43 -17.82 -11.47
N VAL A 267 -17.10 -17.24 -10.32
CA VAL A 267 -17.46 -15.87 -9.95
C VAL A 267 -16.34 -14.92 -10.36
N LEU A 268 -16.69 -13.90 -11.15
CA LEU A 268 -15.77 -12.86 -11.55
C LEU A 268 -15.72 -11.73 -10.49
N ILE A 269 -14.54 -11.50 -9.92
CA ILE A 269 -14.27 -10.40 -9.01
C ILE A 269 -13.83 -9.20 -9.86
N GLY A 270 -14.68 -8.17 -9.93
CA GLY A 270 -14.36 -6.95 -10.67
C GLY A 270 -13.25 -6.13 -10.00
N ALA A 271 -12.21 -5.79 -10.75
CA ALA A 271 -11.10 -4.98 -10.26
C ALA A 271 -11.34 -3.48 -10.52
N PHE A 272 -12.10 -2.83 -9.64
CA PHE A 272 -12.44 -1.40 -9.74
C PHE A 272 -11.63 -0.53 -8.76
N GLY A 273 -11.57 0.77 -9.02
CA GLY A 273 -10.93 1.77 -8.16
C GLY A 273 -9.79 2.50 -8.85
N TYR A 274 -9.92 3.83 -8.92
CA TYR A 274 -8.97 4.71 -9.62
C TYR A 274 -7.84 5.22 -8.70
N GLU A 275 -8.08 5.23 -7.39
CA GLU A 275 -7.11 5.69 -6.39
C GLU A 275 -6.12 4.59 -5.99
N ASP A 276 -4.92 5.01 -5.56
CA ASP A 276 -3.83 4.16 -5.09
C ASP A 276 -4.31 3.06 -4.13
N GLY A 277 -4.09 1.80 -4.50
CA GLY A 277 -4.32 0.65 -3.62
C GLY A 277 -5.78 0.26 -3.39
N LYS A 278 -6.77 1.12 -3.67
CA LYS A 278 -8.19 0.79 -3.43
C LYS A 278 -8.64 -0.48 -4.14
N ARG A 279 -8.18 -0.69 -5.38
CA ARG A 279 -8.44 -1.91 -6.16
C ARG A 279 -7.90 -3.16 -5.47
N TYR A 280 -6.65 -3.11 -5.02
CA TYR A 280 -6.03 -4.20 -4.27
C TYR A 280 -6.79 -4.46 -2.98
N ILE A 281 -7.09 -3.41 -2.20
CA ILE A 281 -7.77 -3.50 -0.90
C ILE A 281 -9.17 -4.14 -1.04
N SER A 282 -9.95 -3.71 -2.03
CA SER A 282 -11.29 -4.26 -2.28
C SER A 282 -11.22 -5.76 -2.60
N ILE A 283 -10.30 -6.17 -3.47
CA ILE A 283 -10.15 -7.58 -3.86
C ILE A 283 -9.61 -8.39 -2.68
N PHE A 284 -8.61 -7.86 -1.96
CA PHE A 284 -8.04 -8.49 -0.77
C PHE A 284 -9.13 -8.82 0.26
N ASN A 285 -9.94 -7.82 0.64
CA ASN A 285 -11.02 -7.97 1.62
C ASN A 285 -12.08 -8.98 1.14
N PHE A 286 -12.39 -9.00 -0.15
CA PHE A 286 -13.31 -10.00 -0.71
C PHE A 286 -12.74 -11.41 -0.59
N LEU A 287 -11.47 -11.62 -0.97
CA LEU A 287 -10.83 -12.94 -0.95
C LEU A 287 -10.72 -13.52 0.46
N ILE A 288 -10.57 -12.70 1.50
CA ILE A 288 -10.52 -13.18 2.90
C ILE A 288 -11.90 -13.27 3.58
N SER A 289 -12.99 -12.88 2.89
CA SER A 289 -14.33 -12.88 3.47
C SER A 289 -14.92 -14.30 3.55
N GLU A 290 -15.82 -14.52 4.52
CA GLU A 290 -16.52 -15.81 4.67
C GLU A 290 -17.27 -16.24 3.39
N ALA A 291 -17.78 -15.27 2.62
CA ALA A 291 -18.44 -15.52 1.34
C ALA A 291 -17.52 -16.20 0.30
N CYS A 292 -16.20 -16.01 0.42
CA CYS A 292 -15.21 -16.68 -0.42
C CYS A 292 -14.77 -18.03 0.17
N ILE A 293 -14.89 -18.22 1.49
CA ILE A 293 -14.41 -19.42 2.21
C ILE A 293 -15.44 -20.56 2.18
N CYS A 294 -16.73 -20.26 2.26
CA CYS A 294 -17.78 -21.26 2.49
C CYS A 294 -18.47 -21.80 1.21
N ASN A 295 -18.02 -21.37 0.03
CA ASN A 295 -18.65 -21.72 -1.24
C ASN A 295 -17.74 -22.65 -2.06
N ASP A 296 -18.29 -23.70 -2.68
CA ASP A 296 -17.61 -24.52 -3.71
C ASP A 296 -17.35 -23.76 -5.03
N LEU A 297 -17.56 -22.44 -5.03
CA LEU A 297 -17.39 -21.58 -6.19
C LEU A 297 -15.91 -21.33 -6.46
N LYS A 298 -15.59 -21.24 -7.74
CA LYS A 298 -14.27 -20.80 -8.20
C LYS A 298 -14.30 -19.29 -8.43
N PHE A 299 -13.16 -18.63 -8.22
CA PHE A 299 -13.05 -17.18 -8.41
C PHE A 299 -12.04 -16.84 -9.50
N ALA A 300 -12.31 -15.78 -10.24
CA ALA A 300 -11.39 -15.17 -11.19
C ALA A 300 -11.34 -13.66 -10.97
N ILE A 301 -10.18 -13.04 -11.17
CA ILE A 301 -10.04 -11.57 -11.08
C ILE A 301 -10.23 -10.97 -12.48
N GLY A 302 -11.25 -10.13 -12.65
CA GLY A 302 -11.55 -9.45 -13.91
C GLY A 302 -10.91 -8.06 -13.99
N ILE A 303 -9.96 -7.88 -14.91
CA ILE A 303 -9.36 -6.59 -15.25
C ILE A 303 -10.15 -5.96 -16.39
N LEU A 304 -11.04 -5.04 -16.01
CA LEU A 304 -11.94 -4.33 -16.92
C LEU A 304 -11.35 -3.01 -17.42
N ASP A 305 -10.47 -2.40 -16.62
CA ASP A 305 -9.77 -1.16 -16.95
C ASP A 305 -8.31 -1.16 -16.43
N VAL A 306 -7.47 -0.28 -16.98
CA VAL A 306 -6.05 -0.09 -16.62
C VAL A 306 -5.77 1.31 -16.06
N ASN A 307 -6.81 2.06 -15.69
CA ASN A 307 -6.69 3.45 -15.30
C ASN A 307 -6.56 3.56 -13.78
N CYS A 308 -5.37 3.30 -13.25
CA CYS A 308 -5.10 3.44 -11.82
C CYS A 308 -3.68 3.99 -11.59
N GLN A 309 -3.55 4.89 -10.62
CA GLN A 309 -2.27 5.37 -10.12
C GLN A 309 -1.61 4.20 -9.35
N LYS A 310 -0.51 3.65 -9.88
CA LYS A 310 0.14 2.37 -9.47
C LYS A 310 -0.52 1.07 -9.95
N TYR A 311 -1.09 1.09 -11.16
CA TYR A 311 -1.60 -0.12 -11.82
C TYR A 311 -0.55 -1.23 -11.98
N ASP A 312 0.70 -0.87 -12.27
CA ASP A 312 1.83 -1.80 -12.35
C ASP A 312 2.05 -2.56 -11.03
N LYS A 313 2.07 -1.84 -9.90
CA LYS A 313 2.15 -2.48 -8.58
C LYS A 313 1.00 -3.46 -8.36
N PHE A 314 -0.23 -3.08 -8.70
CA PHE A 314 -1.37 -3.99 -8.61
C PHE A 314 -1.14 -5.28 -9.40
N CYS A 315 -0.69 -5.18 -10.66
CA CYS A 315 -0.40 -6.36 -11.49
C CYS A 315 0.68 -7.26 -10.86
N PHE A 316 1.78 -6.69 -10.34
CA PHE A 316 2.84 -7.46 -9.69
C PHE A 316 2.44 -8.11 -8.36
N LEU A 317 1.36 -7.64 -7.73
CA LEU A 317 0.82 -8.23 -6.50
C LEU A 317 -0.26 -9.29 -6.78
N LEU A 318 -0.59 -9.56 -8.04
CA LEU A 318 -1.35 -10.75 -8.40
C LEU A 318 -0.44 -11.99 -8.25
N GLN A 319 -0.97 -13.08 -7.72
CA GLN A 319 -0.31 -14.39 -7.72
C GLN A 319 -0.01 -14.84 -9.16
N ASN A 320 1.00 -15.69 -9.30
CA ASN A 320 1.35 -16.29 -10.58
C ASN A 320 0.28 -17.30 -11.01
N LYS A 321 -0.78 -16.79 -11.63
CA LYS A 321 -1.94 -17.54 -12.13
C LYS A 321 -2.05 -17.44 -13.65
N PRO A 322 -2.72 -18.38 -14.33
CA PRO A 322 -3.05 -18.24 -15.74
C PRO A 322 -3.77 -16.91 -16.03
N VAL A 323 -3.50 -16.36 -17.21
CA VAL A 323 -4.08 -15.09 -17.67
C VAL A 323 -4.90 -15.37 -18.93
N LEU A 324 -6.21 -15.17 -18.85
CA LEU A 324 -7.12 -15.30 -19.98
C LEU A 324 -7.35 -13.93 -20.62
N ILE A 325 -7.07 -13.80 -21.91
CA ILE A 325 -7.22 -12.55 -22.66
C ILE A 325 -8.27 -12.75 -23.76
N LEU A 326 -9.37 -12.00 -23.63
CA LEU A 326 -10.44 -11.97 -24.62
C LEU A 326 -10.12 -10.93 -25.70
N LEU A 327 -9.83 -11.43 -26.90
CA LEU A 327 -9.55 -10.65 -28.08
C LEU A 327 -10.82 -10.47 -28.90
N ARG A 328 -10.88 -9.35 -29.60
CA ARG A 328 -11.91 -9.07 -30.60
C ARG A 328 -11.29 -8.18 -31.66
N ASP A 329 -11.76 -8.33 -32.90
CA ASP A 329 -11.40 -7.42 -33.98
C ASP A 329 -11.66 -5.95 -33.56
N PRO A 330 -10.69 -5.04 -33.70
CA PRO A 330 -10.85 -3.65 -33.26
C PRO A 330 -12.02 -2.93 -33.91
N ILE A 331 -12.33 -3.22 -35.19
CA ILE A 331 -13.46 -2.59 -35.89
C ILE A 331 -14.78 -3.10 -35.29
N ASP A 332 -14.89 -4.38 -35.00
CA ASP A 332 -16.07 -4.94 -34.35
C ASP A 332 -16.24 -4.47 -32.89
N SER A 333 -15.15 -4.26 -32.15
CA SER A 333 -15.19 -3.59 -30.85
C SER A 333 -15.75 -2.16 -30.97
N LEU A 334 -15.29 -1.38 -31.96
CA LEU A 334 -15.84 -0.04 -32.25
C LEU A 334 -17.31 -0.07 -32.65
N LYS A 335 -17.73 -1.05 -33.48
CA LYS A 335 -19.14 -1.25 -33.81
C LYS A 335 -19.96 -1.53 -32.56
N SER A 336 -19.47 -2.36 -31.65
CA SER A 336 -20.16 -2.61 -30.38
C SER A 336 -20.20 -1.37 -29.49
N PHE A 337 -19.13 -0.58 -29.46
CA PHE A 337 -19.08 0.69 -28.72
C PHE A 337 -20.20 1.65 -29.15
N ILE A 338 -20.31 1.96 -30.45
CA ILE A 338 -21.34 2.89 -30.93
C ILE A 338 -22.76 2.33 -30.75
N ASN A 339 -22.91 1.01 -30.65
CA ASN A 339 -24.19 0.33 -30.49
C ASN A 339 -24.57 0.03 -29.03
N VAL A 340 -23.82 0.53 -28.04
CA VAL A 340 -24.24 0.39 -26.64
C VAL A 340 -25.54 1.17 -26.43
N ARG A 341 -26.53 0.45 -25.90
CA ARG A 341 -27.90 0.92 -25.70
C ARG A 341 -28.23 0.97 -24.22
N HIS A 342 -29.03 1.94 -23.82
CA HIS A 342 -29.63 2.00 -22.49
C HIS A 342 -31.13 2.21 -22.58
N GLN A 343 -31.83 1.77 -21.54
CA GLN A 343 -33.27 1.91 -21.44
C GLN A 343 -33.63 3.21 -20.71
N LYS A 344 -34.40 4.09 -21.37
CA LYS A 344 -34.92 5.31 -20.79
C LYS A 344 -35.88 4.97 -19.63
N ASN A 345 -35.67 5.62 -18.49
CA ASN A 345 -36.36 5.40 -17.20
C ASN A 345 -35.97 4.12 -16.43
N GLY A 346 -34.80 3.55 -16.70
CA GLY A 346 -34.23 2.46 -15.89
C GLY A 346 -34.83 1.06 -16.17
N PHE A 347 -34.15 0.02 -15.68
CA PHE A 347 -34.44 -1.38 -15.96
C PHE A 347 -35.64 -1.98 -15.18
N ASN A 348 -36.08 -1.31 -14.10
CA ASN A 348 -37.04 -1.89 -13.14
C ASN A 348 -38.50 -1.46 -13.36
N GLU A 349 -38.76 -0.52 -14.27
CA GLU A 349 -40.12 -0.10 -14.61
C GLU A 349 -40.59 -0.85 -15.87
N ILE A 350 -41.04 -2.09 -15.65
CA ILE A 350 -41.83 -2.82 -16.66
C ILE A 350 -43.15 -2.06 -16.78
N PHE A 351 -43.27 -1.26 -17.83
CA PHE A 351 -44.48 -0.48 -18.07
C PHE A 351 -45.61 -1.44 -18.47
N LYS A 352 -46.64 -1.54 -17.63
CA LYS A 352 -47.79 -2.40 -17.87
C LYS A 352 -48.79 -1.65 -18.75
N ILE A 353 -49.03 -2.18 -19.95
CA ILE A 353 -50.10 -1.71 -20.83
C ILE A 353 -51.38 -2.42 -20.40
N ASP A 354 -52.34 -1.66 -19.89
CA ASP A 354 -53.69 -2.14 -19.62
C ASP A 354 -54.74 -1.06 -19.91
N ILE A 355 -56.02 -1.40 -19.74
CA ILE A 355 -57.16 -0.54 -20.07
C ILE A 355 -57.13 0.82 -19.35
N ASN A 356 -56.43 0.92 -18.22
CA ASN A 356 -56.36 2.13 -17.41
C ASN A 356 -55.07 2.94 -17.67
N ASN A 357 -54.07 2.36 -18.33
CA ASN A 357 -52.79 2.99 -18.59
C ASN A 357 -52.38 2.84 -20.06
N THR A 358 -52.80 3.82 -20.86
CA THR A 358 -52.63 3.90 -22.32
C THR A 358 -51.61 4.97 -22.74
N ASP A 359 -50.71 5.36 -21.84
CA ASP A 359 -49.68 6.36 -22.15
C ASP A 359 -48.61 5.77 -23.08
N PHE A 360 -48.90 5.82 -24.39
CA PHE A 360 -48.05 5.27 -25.43
C PHE A 360 -46.69 5.99 -25.53
N ASP A 361 -46.59 7.24 -25.07
CA ASP A 361 -45.32 7.98 -25.07
C ASP A 361 -44.32 7.43 -24.04
N LYS A 362 -44.80 6.74 -23.00
CA LYS A 362 -43.94 6.04 -22.03
C LYS A 362 -43.38 4.71 -22.52
N ILE A 363 -43.96 4.13 -23.58
CA ILE A 363 -43.46 2.90 -24.21
C ILE A 363 -42.73 3.16 -25.53
N ASN A 364 -42.99 4.31 -26.16
CA ASN A 364 -42.34 4.69 -27.39
C ASN A 364 -40.89 5.12 -27.13
N ASP A 365 -39.96 4.60 -27.93
CA ASP A 365 -38.57 5.05 -27.99
C ASP A 365 -37.80 5.03 -26.65
N ARG A 366 -37.84 3.88 -25.97
CA ARG A 366 -37.11 3.66 -24.71
C ARG A 366 -35.63 3.35 -24.91
N ILE A 367 -35.13 3.24 -26.14
CA ILE A 367 -33.74 2.88 -26.39
C ILE A 367 -32.96 4.14 -26.78
N VAL A 368 -31.94 4.44 -26.00
CA VAL A 368 -30.99 5.51 -26.31
C VAL A 368 -29.60 4.94 -26.51
N TYR A 369 -28.83 5.55 -27.40
CA TYR A 369 -27.43 5.20 -27.67
C TYR A 369 -26.54 6.07 -26.80
N VAL A 370 -25.87 5.44 -25.82
CA VAL A 370 -25.28 6.15 -24.67
C VAL A 370 -23.98 6.89 -24.95
N HIS A 371 -23.31 6.61 -26.07
CA HIS A 371 -22.05 7.27 -26.40
C HIS A 371 -22.31 8.50 -27.26
N GLU A 372 -22.27 9.67 -26.64
CA GLU A 372 -22.46 10.96 -27.30
C GLU A 372 -21.21 11.36 -28.11
N SER A 373 -21.22 12.54 -28.74
CA SER A 373 -20.11 13.01 -29.58
C SER A 373 -18.76 13.12 -28.84
N ASN A 374 -18.78 13.21 -27.51
CA ASN A 374 -17.58 13.21 -26.67
C ASN A 374 -17.06 11.79 -26.31
N GLY A 375 -17.72 10.72 -26.79
CA GLY A 375 -17.34 9.33 -26.50
C GLY A 375 -17.63 8.85 -25.08
N CYS A 376 -18.26 9.67 -24.24
CA CYS A 376 -18.58 9.30 -22.87
C CYS A 376 -19.92 8.56 -22.77
N PHE A 377 -20.02 7.64 -21.82
CA PHE A 377 -21.27 6.97 -21.49
C PHE A 377 -22.22 7.95 -20.79
N ASN A 378 -23.36 8.22 -21.41
CA ASN A 378 -24.44 9.04 -20.89
C ASN A 378 -25.79 8.28 -21.02
N PRO A 379 -26.33 7.71 -19.92
CA PRO A 379 -27.60 6.98 -19.96
C PRO A 379 -28.82 7.91 -20.13
N ASP A 380 -28.66 9.21 -19.84
CA ASP A 380 -29.73 10.21 -19.88
C ASP A 380 -29.80 10.96 -21.23
N THR A 381 -28.99 10.54 -22.20
CA THR A 381 -28.97 11.13 -23.54
C THR A 381 -30.30 10.96 -24.28
N ASN A 382 -30.60 11.88 -25.20
CA ASN A 382 -31.73 11.75 -26.14
C ASN A 382 -31.29 11.21 -27.51
N GLN A 383 -30.09 10.65 -27.61
CA GLN A 383 -29.55 10.12 -28.86
C GLN A 383 -30.27 8.83 -29.29
N LYS A 384 -31.06 8.92 -30.37
CA LYS A 384 -31.88 7.81 -30.92
C LYS A 384 -31.14 6.87 -31.86
N PHE A 385 -29.99 7.29 -32.38
CA PHE A 385 -29.20 6.56 -33.35
C PHE A 385 -27.72 6.55 -32.96
N PRO A 386 -26.94 5.52 -33.32
CA PRO A 386 -25.51 5.50 -33.06
C PRO A 386 -24.84 6.66 -33.83
N SER A 387 -23.94 7.37 -33.16
CA SER A 387 -23.22 8.50 -33.76
C SER A 387 -21.77 8.16 -34.04
N LEU A 388 -21.31 8.37 -35.27
CA LEU A 388 -19.90 8.22 -35.64
C LEU A 388 -19.00 9.29 -34.99
N GLU A 389 -19.57 10.43 -34.57
CA GLU A 389 -18.80 11.46 -33.84
C GLU A 389 -18.24 10.90 -32.52
N SER A 390 -18.94 9.96 -31.88
CA SER A 390 -18.46 9.29 -30.65
C SER A 390 -17.16 8.53 -30.86
N ILE A 391 -16.90 8.05 -32.09
CA ILE A 391 -15.64 7.38 -32.46
C ILE A 391 -14.51 8.40 -32.57
N LYS A 392 -14.78 9.63 -33.01
CA LYS A 392 -13.72 10.65 -33.13
C LYS A 392 -13.09 10.98 -31.78
N ALA A 393 -13.87 10.91 -30.70
CA ALA A 393 -13.35 11.03 -29.33
C ALA A 393 -12.34 9.93 -28.98
N LEU A 394 -12.37 8.77 -29.64
CA LEU A 394 -11.39 7.70 -29.47
C LEU A 394 -10.06 7.98 -30.14
N SER A 395 -9.98 9.01 -30.99
CA SER A 395 -8.70 9.53 -31.49
C SER A 395 -7.95 10.33 -30.43
N ASP A 396 -8.61 10.72 -29.31
CA ASP A 396 -7.92 11.29 -28.16
C ASP A 396 -7.10 10.21 -27.46
N ALA A 397 -5.78 10.44 -27.38
CA ALA A 397 -4.83 9.55 -26.70
C ALA A 397 -5.15 9.35 -25.21
N ASN A 398 -5.94 10.23 -24.60
CA ASN A 398 -6.39 10.15 -23.22
C ASN A 398 -7.77 9.49 -23.05
N HIS A 399 -8.43 9.08 -24.13
CA HIS A 399 -9.70 8.37 -24.02
C HIS A 399 -9.46 6.99 -23.40
N TRP A 400 -10.18 6.67 -22.32
CA TRP A 400 -9.97 5.48 -21.50
C TRP A 400 -9.96 4.17 -22.32
N MET A 401 -10.86 4.05 -23.31
CA MET A 401 -10.94 2.87 -24.17
C MET A 401 -9.73 2.72 -25.10
N LEU A 402 -9.22 3.83 -25.66
CA LEU A 402 -8.01 3.81 -26.49
C LEU A 402 -6.77 3.56 -25.64
N MET A 403 -6.66 4.26 -24.50
CA MET A 403 -5.59 4.09 -23.53
C MET A 403 -5.44 2.63 -23.13
N TYR A 404 -6.54 1.91 -22.89
CA TYR A 404 -6.45 0.48 -22.60
C TYR A 404 -5.89 -0.31 -23.77
N ASN A 405 -6.47 -0.17 -24.97
CA ASN A 405 -6.05 -0.93 -26.15
C ASN A 405 -4.55 -0.73 -26.44
N ILE A 406 -4.05 0.50 -26.29
CA ILE A 406 -2.63 0.84 -26.44
C ILE A 406 -1.80 0.25 -25.29
N ARG A 407 -2.27 0.38 -24.04
CA ARG A 407 -1.52 -0.08 -22.86
C ARG A 407 -1.55 -1.60 -22.68
N ARG A 408 -2.42 -2.33 -23.38
CA ARG A 408 -2.56 -3.78 -23.29
C ARG A 408 -1.23 -4.52 -23.42
N ASN A 409 -0.41 -4.17 -24.41
CA ASN A 409 0.89 -4.84 -24.60
C ASN A 409 1.82 -4.60 -23.41
N LYS A 410 1.88 -3.36 -22.92
CA LYS A 410 2.64 -3.03 -21.70
C LYS A 410 2.10 -3.75 -20.47
N THR A 411 0.79 -3.95 -20.38
CA THR A 411 0.18 -4.69 -19.29
C THR A 411 0.53 -6.17 -19.35
N ILE A 412 0.50 -6.78 -20.54
CA ILE A 412 0.86 -8.18 -20.74
C ILE A 412 2.30 -8.46 -20.29
N GLU A 413 3.22 -7.51 -20.45
CA GLU A 413 4.60 -7.63 -19.95
C GLU A 413 4.68 -7.88 -18.43
N PHE A 414 3.73 -7.38 -17.64
CA PHE A 414 3.68 -7.66 -16.20
C PHE A 414 3.36 -9.13 -15.90
N PHE A 415 2.81 -9.87 -16.87
CA PHE A 415 2.43 -11.28 -16.77
C PHE A 415 3.31 -12.18 -17.64
N ARG A 416 4.50 -11.72 -18.06
CA ARG A 416 5.39 -12.47 -18.97
C ARG A 416 5.84 -13.85 -18.46
N PHE A 417 5.76 -14.07 -17.15
CA PHE A 417 6.08 -15.35 -16.50
C PHE A 417 4.85 -16.23 -16.25
N ASN A 418 3.65 -15.70 -16.52
CA ASN A 418 2.40 -16.41 -16.35
C ASN A 418 2.05 -17.18 -17.64
N LYS A 419 1.21 -18.20 -17.49
CA LYS A 419 0.59 -18.86 -18.65
C LYS A 419 -0.48 -17.94 -19.25
N ILE A 420 -0.20 -17.36 -20.41
CA ILE A 420 -1.13 -16.48 -21.11
C ILE A 420 -1.93 -17.28 -22.14
N ILE A 421 -3.26 -17.09 -22.16
CA ILE A 421 -4.20 -17.76 -23.05
C ILE A 421 -4.99 -16.69 -23.77
N TYR A 422 -4.90 -16.69 -25.10
CA TYR A 422 -5.69 -15.81 -25.96
C TYR A 422 -6.90 -16.58 -26.48
N ILE A 423 -8.07 -15.94 -26.42
CA ILE A 423 -9.30 -16.43 -27.05
C ILE A 423 -9.89 -15.32 -27.90
N ASP A 424 -10.38 -15.67 -29.09
CA ASP A 424 -11.17 -14.75 -29.89
C ASP A 424 -12.62 -14.74 -29.36
N MET A 425 -13.27 -13.59 -29.36
CA MET A 425 -14.69 -13.48 -29.00
C MET A 425 -15.56 -14.42 -29.85
N MET A 426 -15.20 -14.65 -31.11
CA MET A 426 -15.92 -15.58 -31.99
C MET A 426 -15.79 -17.05 -31.56
N ASP A 427 -14.86 -17.41 -30.69
CA ASP A 427 -14.75 -18.76 -30.13
C ASP A 427 -15.74 -19.02 -28.99
N ILE A 428 -16.40 -17.98 -28.47
CA ILE A 428 -17.47 -18.06 -27.48
C ILE A 428 -18.85 -17.70 -28.05
N VAL A 429 -19.00 -17.79 -29.37
CA VAL A 429 -20.26 -17.55 -30.08
C VAL A 429 -20.75 -18.84 -30.75
N GLY A 430 -22.04 -19.16 -30.56
CA GLY A 430 -22.72 -20.28 -31.22
C GLY A 430 -22.17 -21.65 -30.82
N ASP A 431 -22.06 -22.56 -31.79
CA ASP A 431 -21.70 -23.97 -31.55
C ASP A 431 -20.28 -24.16 -30.97
N LYS A 432 -19.41 -23.16 -31.12
CA LYS A 432 -18.04 -23.20 -30.58
C LYS A 432 -18.00 -23.01 -29.07
N THR A 433 -18.99 -22.33 -28.48
CA THR A 433 -18.96 -21.91 -27.07
C THR A 433 -18.72 -23.08 -26.12
N LEU A 434 -19.48 -24.16 -26.29
CA LEU A 434 -19.39 -25.32 -25.41
C LEU A 434 -17.98 -25.95 -25.46
N PHE A 435 -17.45 -26.16 -26.66
CA PHE A 435 -16.11 -26.70 -26.87
C PHE A 435 -15.01 -25.80 -26.28
N THR A 436 -15.13 -24.48 -26.47
CA THR A 436 -14.19 -23.51 -25.92
C THR A 436 -14.20 -23.53 -24.39
N LEU A 437 -15.37 -23.56 -23.76
CA LEU A 437 -15.50 -23.66 -22.31
C LEU A 437 -14.96 -24.99 -21.76
N GLU A 438 -15.19 -26.11 -22.43
CA GLU A 438 -14.60 -27.41 -22.08
C GLU A 438 -13.06 -27.43 -22.18
N LYS A 439 -12.50 -26.69 -23.15
CA LYS A 439 -11.04 -26.54 -23.27
C LYS A 439 -10.49 -25.65 -22.15
N LEU A 440 -11.16 -24.55 -21.86
CA LEU A 440 -10.75 -23.62 -20.81
C LEU A 440 -10.85 -24.24 -19.41
N SER A 441 -11.87 -25.06 -19.13
CA SER A 441 -12.04 -25.71 -17.82
C SER A 441 -10.82 -26.56 -17.43
N LYS A 442 -10.25 -27.29 -18.40
CA LYS A 442 -9.03 -28.10 -18.23
C LYS A 442 -7.77 -27.27 -17.99
N ILE A 443 -7.75 -26.03 -18.46
CA ILE A 443 -6.58 -25.14 -18.38
C ILE A 443 -6.64 -24.25 -17.14
N LEU A 444 -7.84 -23.78 -16.79
CA LEU A 444 -8.11 -22.76 -15.77
C LEU A 444 -8.76 -23.32 -14.50
N ASN A 445 -8.86 -24.66 -14.39
CA ASN A 445 -9.24 -25.37 -13.17
C ASN A 445 -10.64 -25.00 -12.64
N PHE A 446 -11.63 -24.95 -13.53
CA PHE A 446 -13.04 -24.78 -13.18
C PHE A 446 -13.89 -25.92 -13.76
N SER A 447 -15.17 -25.98 -13.41
CA SER A 447 -16.08 -27.04 -13.83
C SER A 447 -16.30 -27.06 -15.35
N ALA A 448 -16.35 -28.24 -15.96
CA ALA A 448 -16.77 -28.34 -17.36
C ALA A 448 -18.25 -27.92 -17.50
N PRO A 449 -18.63 -27.30 -18.64
CA PRO A 449 -20.03 -26.96 -18.88
C PRO A 449 -20.90 -28.23 -18.95
N ASP A 450 -22.10 -28.17 -18.37
CA ASP A 450 -23.08 -29.25 -18.48
C ASP A 450 -23.66 -29.26 -19.90
N LYS A 451 -23.45 -30.38 -20.62
CA LYS A 451 -23.96 -30.58 -21.98
C LYS A 451 -25.49 -30.57 -22.06
N ASN A 452 -26.17 -30.72 -20.92
CA ASN A 452 -27.63 -30.71 -20.84
C ASN A 452 -28.20 -29.33 -20.51
N ASN A 453 -27.37 -28.37 -20.07
CA ASN A 453 -27.79 -27.01 -19.78
C ASN A 453 -27.71 -26.19 -21.08
N LYS A 454 -28.87 -26.02 -21.75
CA LYS A 454 -28.99 -25.37 -23.06
C LYS A 454 -29.00 -23.85 -22.98
#